data_AF-A0A6N2CP86-F1
#
_entry.id   AF-A0A6N2CP86-F1
#
_cell.length_a   1.000
_cell.length_b   1.000
_cell.length_c   1.000
_cell.angle_alpha   90.00
_cell.angle_beta   90.00
_cell.angle_gamma   90.00
#
_symmetry.space_group_name_H-M   'P 1'
#
loop_
_entity.id
_entity.type
_entity.pdbx_description
1 polymer ?
#
loop_
_entity_poly.entity_id
_entity_poly.type
_entity_poly.pdbx_seq_one_letter_code
_entity_poly.pdbx_strand_id
1 'polypeptide(L)'
;MAAFAGQLVLIRFNYHFAGGSRYTQTSDGVGWYVDAITFEDIATVELVEEATLAPGANYVFSPPSAGTSLLVARPRNLDRWWPTGLPVELEAIVGLGYETWAHNWENAANLPAGSLAGSPMDDANGHGAPNIVAYALALDPSKPAVDQLPRWVVTETGGGFQYTVETSATGASVTPEISTDLQTWHPVGAAALGFDSEDQLFSSIGTVETRRIVFPNTTPPTAFFRVRVDFP
;
A
#
# COMPACT_ATOMS: atom_id res chain seq x y z
N MET A 1 -17.12 -2.17 -29.48
CA MET A 1 -16.61 -2.10 -28.09
C MET A 1 -16.94 -0.79 -27.39
N ALA A 2 -17.11 0.35 -28.07
CA ALA A 2 -17.38 1.67 -27.46
C ALA A 2 -18.49 1.72 -26.38
N ALA A 3 -19.58 0.96 -26.53
CA ALA A 3 -20.64 0.89 -25.52
C ALA A 3 -20.20 0.25 -24.18
N PHE A 4 -19.05 -0.42 -24.17
CA PHE A 4 -18.44 -1.08 -23.02
C PHE A 4 -17.12 -0.41 -22.61
N ALA A 5 -16.88 0.85 -23.01
CA ALA A 5 -15.69 1.59 -22.60
C ALA A 5 -15.59 1.65 -21.07
N GLY A 6 -14.41 1.34 -20.53
CA GLY A 6 -14.16 1.26 -19.08
C GLY A 6 -14.78 0.05 -18.37
N GLN A 7 -15.31 -0.92 -19.12
CA GLN A 7 -15.89 -2.14 -18.55
C GLN A 7 -15.06 -3.37 -18.91
N LEU A 8 -14.96 -4.31 -17.96
CA LEU A 8 -14.40 -5.63 -18.22
C LEU A 8 -15.44 -6.45 -18.98
N VAL A 9 -15.10 -6.88 -20.19
CA VAL A 9 -16.00 -7.63 -21.07
C VAL A 9 -15.52 -9.05 -21.27
N LEU A 10 -16.46 -10.00 -21.21
CA LEU A 10 -16.22 -11.39 -21.58
C LEU A 10 -16.95 -11.68 -22.89
N ILE A 11 -16.22 -12.08 -23.92
CA ILE A 11 -16.82 -12.42 -25.21
C ILE A 11 -17.19 -13.89 -25.22
N ARG A 12 -18.46 -14.16 -25.53
CA ARG A 12 -18.98 -15.52 -25.67
C ARG A 12 -19.60 -15.71 -27.05
N PHE A 13 -19.08 -16.70 -27.79
CA PHE A 13 -19.70 -17.18 -29.01
C PHE A 13 -20.74 -18.25 -28.65
N ASN A 14 -22.02 -17.98 -28.91
CA ASN A 14 -23.10 -18.93 -28.68
C ASN A 14 -23.63 -19.44 -30.02
N TYR A 15 -23.38 -20.71 -30.32
CA TYR A 15 -23.97 -21.39 -31.47
C TYR A 15 -25.37 -21.91 -31.11
N HIS A 16 -26.41 -21.42 -31.79
CA HIS A 16 -27.77 -21.89 -31.61
C HIS A 16 -28.28 -22.59 -32.88
N PHE A 17 -28.76 -23.82 -32.71
CA PHE A 17 -29.31 -24.65 -33.78
C PHE A 17 -30.82 -24.86 -33.54
N ALA A 18 -31.65 -24.36 -34.47
CA ALA A 18 -33.09 -24.22 -34.28
C ALA A 18 -33.91 -25.53 -34.41
N GLY A 19 -33.35 -26.62 -34.96
CA GLY A 19 -34.05 -27.90 -35.02
C GLY A 19 -33.38 -28.95 -35.93
N GLY A 20 -33.56 -30.24 -35.62
CA GLY A 20 -32.92 -31.38 -36.27
C GLY A 20 -32.22 -32.32 -35.28
N SER A 21 -31.66 -33.45 -35.74
CA SER A 21 -30.89 -34.37 -34.89
C SER A 21 -29.50 -33.81 -34.60
N ARG A 22 -29.23 -33.44 -33.34
CA ARG A 22 -27.94 -32.88 -32.87
C ARG A 22 -26.74 -33.83 -33.04
N TYR A 23 -27.00 -35.13 -33.16
CA TYR A 23 -25.97 -36.17 -33.02
C TYR A 23 -25.58 -36.87 -34.32
N THR A 24 -26.15 -36.48 -35.46
CA THR A 24 -25.95 -37.23 -36.72
C THR A 24 -25.31 -36.45 -37.85
N GLN A 25 -24.89 -35.20 -37.64
CA GLN A 25 -24.28 -34.41 -38.72
C GLN A 25 -22.76 -34.40 -38.60
N THR A 26 -22.11 -35.34 -39.28
CA THR A 26 -20.64 -35.51 -39.35
C THR A 26 -20.03 -34.78 -40.54
N SER A 27 -20.72 -33.80 -41.11
CA SER A 27 -20.21 -33.05 -42.25
C SER A 27 -19.32 -31.92 -41.76
N ASP A 28 -18.12 -31.84 -42.31
CA ASP A 28 -17.13 -30.77 -42.09
C ASP A 28 -17.61 -29.36 -42.51
N GLY A 29 -18.88 -29.21 -42.93
CA GLY A 29 -19.50 -27.92 -43.26
C GLY A 29 -20.50 -27.42 -42.21
N VAL A 30 -20.64 -28.11 -41.06
CA VAL A 30 -21.70 -27.82 -40.09
C VAL A 30 -21.13 -27.29 -38.79
N GLY A 31 -21.49 -26.05 -38.46
CA GLY A 31 -21.01 -25.34 -37.29
C GLY A 31 -20.45 -23.97 -37.66
N TRP A 32 -19.73 -23.34 -36.72
CA TRP A 32 -19.02 -22.09 -36.95
C TRP A 32 -17.52 -22.33 -36.91
N TYR A 33 -16.84 -21.86 -37.95
CA TYR A 33 -15.40 -21.66 -37.95
C TYR A 33 -15.16 -20.20 -37.62
N VAL A 34 -14.47 -19.95 -36.51
CA VAL A 34 -14.09 -18.61 -36.10
C VAL A 34 -12.57 -18.58 -36.03
N ASP A 35 -11.95 -17.73 -36.84
CA ASP A 35 -10.51 -17.59 -36.96
C ASP A 35 -10.15 -16.10 -37.06
N ALA A 36 -8.88 -15.77 -36.78
CA ALA A 36 -8.31 -14.42 -36.86
C ALA A 36 -9.13 -13.32 -36.14
N ILE A 37 -9.70 -13.64 -34.97
CA ILE A 37 -10.36 -12.62 -34.14
C ILE A 37 -9.32 -11.60 -33.68
N THR A 38 -9.57 -10.34 -33.98
CA THR A 38 -8.78 -9.20 -33.50
C THR A 38 -9.68 -8.25 -32.73
N PHE A 39 -9.11 -7.62 -31.71
CA PHE A 39 -9.75 -6.58 -30.95
C PHE A 39 -8.84 -5.35 -30.99
N GLU A 40 -9.43 -4.21 -31.30
CA GLU A 40 -8.76 -2.91 -31.30
C GLU A 40 -9.31 -2.07 -30.15
N ASP A 41 -8.49 -1.13 -29.65
CA ASP A 41 -8.81 -0.27 -28.50
C ASP A 41 -9.22 -1.04 -27.23
N ILE A 42 -8.56 -2.17 -26.98
CA ILE A 42 -8.70 -2.94 -25.74
C ILE A 42 -7.36 -3.06 -25.02
N ALA A 43 -7.42 -3.11 -23.69
CA ALA A 43 -6.31 -3.57 -22.86
C ALA A 43 -6.56 -5.03 -22.46
N THR A 44 -5.54 -5.86 -22.56
CA THR A 44 -5.58 -7.22 -22.00
C THR A 44 -5.28 -7.13 -20.52
N VAL A 45 -6.13 -7.74 -19.70
CA VAL A 45 -5.92 -7.84 -18.25
C VAL A 45 -5.44 -9.25 -17.94
N GLU A 46 -4.26 -9.37 -17.35
CA GLU A 46 -3.75 -10.64 -16.81
C GLU A 46 -4.18 -10.78 -15.35
N LEU A 47 -4.61 -11.98 -14.95
CA LEU A 47 -4.94 -12.24 -13.55
C LEU A 47 -3.64 -12.37 -12.76
N VAL A 48 -3.34 -11.36 -11.95
CA VAL A 48 -2.12 -11.31 -11.14
C VAL A 48 -2.29 -12.06 -9.81
N GLU A 49 -3.48 -11.97 -9.20
CA GLU A 49 -3.79 -12.62 -7.92
C GLU A 49 -5.30 -12.93 -7.82
N GLU A 50 -5.67 -14.06 -7.20
CA GLU A 50 -7.05 -14.36 -6.78
C GLU A 50 -7.04 -14.86 -5.33
N ALA A 51 -7.86 -14.24 -4.48
CA ALA A 51 -8.01 -14.60 -3.07
C ALA A 51 -9.49 -14.79 -2.71
N THR A 52 -9.79 -15.77 -1.85
CA THR A 52 -11.12 -15.93 -1.24
C THR A 52 -11.13 -15.27 0.14
N LEU A 53 -12.01 -14.29 0.33
CA LEU A 53 -12.11 -13.53 1.58
C LEU A 53 -13.12 -14.16 2.55
N ALA A 54 -12.83 -14.06 3.85
CA ALA A 54 -13.79 -14.42 4.90
C ALA A 54 -14.95 -13.40 4.97
N PRO A 55 -16.13 -13.80 5.49
CA PRO A 55 -17.25 -12.87 5.69
C PRO A 55 -16.85 -11.66 6.56
N GLY A 56 -17.19 -10.44 6.11
CA GLY A 56 -16.94 -9.20 6.85
C GLY A 56 -15.53 -8.60 6.71
N ALA A 57 -14.72 -9.05 5.75
CA ALA A 57 -13.31 -8.70 5.67
C ALA A 57 -13.03 -7.42 4.84
N ASN A 58 -12.19 -6.55 5.41
CA ASN A 58 -11.31 -5.67 4.64
C ASN A 58 -10.29 -6.54 3.87
N TYR A 59 -9.92 -6.15 2.66
CA TYR A 59 -8.83 -6.77 1.90
C TYR A 59 -7.67 -5.79 1.80
N VAL A 60 -6.48 -6.23 2.21
CA VAL A 60 -5.24 -5.50 2.01
C VAL A 60 -4.60 -6.08 0.75
N PHE A 61 -4.52 -5.26 -0.29
CA PHE A 61 -3.86 -5.62 -1.54
C PHE A 61 -2.40 -5.17 -1.49
N SER A 62 -1.48 -6.08 -1.81
CA SER A 62 -0.06 -5.78 -1.97
C SER A 62 0.35 -6.10 -3.41
N PRO A 63 0.40 -5.11 -4.31
CA PRO A 63 0.72 -5.36 -5.71
C PRO A 63 2.12 -5.99 -5.83
N PRO A 64 2.29 -7.06 -6.64
CA PRO A 64 3.58 -7.76 -6.77
C PRO A 64 4.61 -6.98 -7.59
N SER A 65 4.16 -5.99 -8.36
CA SER A 65 4.99 -5.08 -9.13
C SER A 65 4.32 -3.71 -9.21
N ALA A 66 5.10 -2.70 -9.58
CA ALA A 66 4.54 -1.39 -9.86
C ALA A 66 3.82 -1.34 -11.21
N GLY A 67 2.96 -0.33 -11.33
CA GLY A 67 2.10 -0.06 -12.46
C GLY A 67 0.63 -0.18 -12.09
N THR A 68 -0.20 0.01 -13.10
CA THR A 68 -1.65 0.01 -12.94
C THR A 68 -2.18 -1.41 -12.72
N SER A 69 -2.91 -1.60 -11.62
CA SER A 69 -3.64 -2.81 -11.28
C SER A 69 -5.14 -2.54 -11.28
N LEU A 70 -5.93 -3.54 -11.68
CA LEU A 70 -7.39 -3.49 -11.57
C LEU A 70 -7.84 -4.46 -10.47
N LEU A 71 -8.41 -3.93 -9.39
CA LEU A 71 -9.01 -4.76 -8.36
C LEU A 71 -10.47 -5.01 -8.68
N VAL A 72 -10.85 -6.28 -8.68
CA VAL A 72 -12.22 -6.72 -8.92
C VAL A 72 -12.63 -7.70 -7.83
N ALA A 73 -13.79 -7.45 -7.21
CA ALA A 73 -14.40 -8.36 -6.26
C ALA A 73 -15.71 -8.94 -6.82
N ARG A 74 -16.01 -10.19 -6.46
CA ARG A 74 -17.30 -10.83 -6.74
C ARG A 74 -17.78 -11.63 -5.53
N PRO A 75 -19.09 -11.59 -5.20
CA PRO A 75 -19.63 -12.42 -4.15
C PRO A 75 -19.64 -13.90 -4.56
N ARG A 76 -19.39 -14.76 -3.58
CA ARG A 76 -19.63 -16.21 -3.69
C ARG A 76 -20.72 -16.59 -2.68
N ASN A 77 -21.76 -17.27 -3.17
CA ASN A 77 -22.76 -17.90 -2.30
C ASN A 77 -22.75 -19.41 -2.59
N LEU A 78 -22.35 -20.20 -1.60
CA LEU A 78 -22.07 -21.64 -1.75
C LEU A 78 -21.05 -21.85 -2.90
N ASP A 79 -21.43 -22.56 -3.96
CA ASP A 79 -20.59 -22.82 -5.14
C ASP A 79 -20.97 -21.96 -6.36
N ARG A 80 -21.77 -20.91 -6.15
CA ARG A 80 -22.17 -19.99 -7.20
C ARG A 80 -21.46 -18.65 -7.06
N TRP A 81 -20.69 -18.30 -8.09
CA TRP A 81 -20.14 -16.97 -8.28
C TRP A 81 -21.18 -16.03 -8.86
N TRP A 82 -21.27 -14.84 -8.26
CA TRP A 82 -22.06 -13.74 -8.79
C TRP A 82 -21.22 -12.92 -9.77
N PRO A 83 -21.85 -12.06 -10.58
CA PRO A 83 -21.12 -11.11 -11.41
C PRO A 83 -20.15 -10.26 -10.58
N THR A 84 -19.06 -9.85 -11.21
CA THR A 84 -18.08 -8.94 -10.62
C THR A 84 -18.66 -7.55 -10.42
N GLY A 85 -18.18 -6.85 -9.40
CA GLY A 85 -18.38 -5.41 -9.27
C GLY A 85 -17.61 -4.62 -10.33
N LEU A 86 -17.70 -3.29 -10.25
CA LEU A 86 -16.86 -2.40 -11.06
C LEU A 86 -15.39 -2.56 -10.64
N PRO A 87 -14.46 -2.63 -11.59
CA PRO A 87 -13.04 -2.62 -11.29
C PRO A 87 -12.66 -1.29 -10.62
N VAL A 88 -11.78 -1.38 -9.62
CA VAL A 88 -11.09 -0.22 -9.05
C VAL A 88 -9.69 -0.18 -9.63
N GLU A 89 -9.35 0.90 -10.30
CA GLU A 89 -8.01 1.15 -10.80
C GLU A 89 -7.12 1.64 -9.66
N LEU A 90 -6.01 0.96 -9.45
CA LEU A 90 -4.99 1.31 -8.48
C LEU A 90 -3.65 1.45 -9.19
N GLU A 91 -2.92 2.51 -8.89
CA GLU A 91 -1.54 2.65 -9.35
C GLU A 91 -0.61 2.16 -8.23
N ALA A 92 0.08 1.05 -8.48
CA ALA A 92 1.15 0.59 -7.62
C ALA A 92 2.44 1.35 -7.96
N ILE A 93 3.04 2.02 -6.99
CA ILE A 93 4.33 2.67 -7.21
C ILE A 93 5.41 1.70 -6.73
N VAL A 94 6.53 1.57 -7.48
CA VAL A 94 7.69 0.82 -6.98
C VAL A 94 8.13 1.59 -5.75
N GLY A 95 8.04 0.97 -4.58
CA GLY A 95 8.65 1.59 -3.41
C GLY A 95 10.13 1.79 -3.67
N LEU A 96 10.61 3.02 -3.50
CA LEU A 96 12.00 3.35 -3.74
C LEU A 96 12.81 2.67 -2.64
N GLY A 97 13.61 1.67 -2.97
CA GLY A 97 14.59 1.12 -2.02
C GLY A 97 15.54 2.21 -1.52
N TYR A 98 16.06 2.03 -0.31
CA TYR A 98 16.91 3.04 0.36
C TYR A 98 18.06 3.55 -0.52
N GLU A 99 18.79 2.65 -1.20
CA GLU A 99 19.94 3.03 -2.04
C GLU A 99 19.53 3.96 -3.19
N THR A 100 18.45 3.62 -3.90
CA THR A 100 17.89 4.46 -4.97
C THR A 100 17.40 5.80 -4.42
N TRP A 101 16.68 5.79 -3.29
CA TRP A 101 16.24 7.00 -2.62
C TRP A 101 17.42 7.90 -2.24
N ALA A 102 18.47 7.32 -1.65
CA ALA A 102 19.65 8.03 -1.20
C ALA A 102 20.42 8.64 -2.37
N HIS A 103 20.65 7.89 -3.45
CA HIS A 103 21.28 8.42 -4.66
C HIS A 103 20.50 9.55 -5.32
N ASN A 104 19.16 9.46 -5.35
CA ASN A 104 18.33 10.55 -5.87
C ASN A 104 18.51 11.83 -5.05
N TRP A 105 18.56 11.71 -3.72
CA TRP A 105 18.84 12.84 -2.84
C TRP A 105 20.25 13.40 -2.99
N GLU A 106 21.26 12.54 -3.07
CA GLU A 106 22.65 12.95 -3.30
C GLU A 106 22.76 13.79 -4.59
N ASN A 107 22.16 13.31 -5.67
CA ASN A 107 22.13 14.02 -6.95
C ASN A 107 21.36 15.35 -6.86
N ALA A 108 20.16 15.33 -6.26
CA ALA A 108 19.29 16.50 -6.17
C ALA A 108 19.89 17.61 -5.29
N ALA A 109 20.56 17.24 -4.20
CA ALA A 109 21.18 18.18 -3.26
C ALA A 109 22.65 18.48 -3.58
N ASN A 110 23.21 17.93 -4.67
CA ASN A 110 24.64 18.00 -5.02
C ASN A 110 25.57 17.55 -3.86
N LEU A 111 25.18 16.51 -3.15
CA LEU A 111 26.01 15.89 -2.11
C LEU A 111 27.06 14.96 -2.75
N PRO A 112 28.18 14.68 -2.07
CA PRO A 112 29.12 13.66 -2.52
C PRO A 112 28.42 12.31 -2.68
N ALA A 113 28.69 11.61 -3.79
CA ALA A 113 28.16 10.26 -4.01
C ALA A 113 28.54 9.32 -2.86
N GLY A 114 27.56 8.58 -2.35
CA GLY A 114 27.71 7.66 -1.22
C GLY A 114 27.62 8.32 0.17
N SER A 115 27.48 9.65 0.27
CA SER A 115 27.31 10.34 1.56
C SER A 115 26.01 9.98 2.30
N LEU A 116 24.99 9.54 1.56
CA LEU A 116 23.75 8.98 2.10
C LEU A 116 23.72 7.47 1.84
N ALA A 117 23.93 7.05 0.59
CA ALA A 117 23.73 5.67 0.16
C ALA A 117 24.72 4.70 0.83
N GLY A 118 25.97 5.13 1.05
CA GLY A 118 27.00 4.34 1.73
C GLY A 118 27.00 4.47 3.26
N SER A 119 26.14 5.32 3.80
CA SER A 119 26.16 5.77 5.20
C SER A 119 24.75 5.79 5.82
N PRO A 120 23.99 4.68 5.83
CA PRO A 120 22.60 4.65 6.30
C PRO A 120 22.40 5.02 7.76
N MET A 121 23.40 4.75 8.61
CA MET A 121 23.35 5.04 10.05
C MET A 121 23.94 6.40 10.43
N ASP A 122 24.50 7.13 9.47
CA ASP A 122 25.03 8.47 9.70
C ASP A 122 23.91 9.51 9.68
N ASP A 123 24.17 10.68 10.23
CA ASP A 123 23.26 11.84 10.29
C ASP A 123 23.86 12.98 9.47
N ALA A 124 23.69 12.91 8.14
CA ALA A 124 24.41 13.77 7.20
C ALA A 124 24.09 15.27 7.37
N ASN A 125 22.88 15.59 7.83
CA ASN A 125 22.41 16.95 8.08
C ASN A 125 22.51 17.36 9.57
N GLY A 126 22.97 16.49 10.47
CA GLY A 126 23.25 16.82 11.88
C GLY A 126 22.01 17.12 12.73
N HIS A 127 20.84 16.60 12.36
CA HIS A 127 19.57 16.84 13.07
C HIS A 127 19.23 15.78 14.13
N GLY A 128 20.10 14.80 14.33
CA GLY A 128 19.95 13.72 15.31
C GLY A 128 19.14 12.53 14.80
N ALA A 129 18.73 12.50 13.53
CA ALA A 129 18.11 11.33 12.92
C ALA A 129 19.02 10.73 11.83
N PRO A 130 19.34 9.44 11.90
CA PRO A 130 20.10 8.77 10.84
C PRO A 130 19.41 8.84 9.48
N ASN A 131 20.18 8.71 8.40
CA ASN A 131 19.68 8.73 7.02
C ASN A 131 18.58 7.69 6.79
N ILE A 132 18.68 6.51 7.44
CA ILE A 132 17.63 5.49 7.36
C ILE A 132 16.31 5.91 8.02
N VAL A 133 16.38 6.71 9.08
CA VAL A 133 15.20 7.30 9.71
C VAL A 133 14.62 8.38 8.81
N ALA A 134 15.46 9.19 8.16
CA ALA A 134 15.00 10.17 7.17
C ALA A 134 14.27 9.50 6.00
N TYR A 135 14.78 8.38 5.49
CA TYR A 135 14.11 7.56 4.48
C TYR A 135 12.73 7.07 4.93
N ALA A 136 12.65 6.43 6.09
CA ALA A 136 11.41 5.82 6.56
C ALA A 136 10.34 6.85 6.97
N LEU A 137 10.75 8.02 7.45
CA LEU A 137 9.85 9.08 7.93
C LEU A 137 9.66 10.23 6.93
N ALA A 138 10.12 10.09 5.69
CA ALA A 138 10.02 11.13 4.66
C ALA A 138 10.63 12.49 5.08
N LEU A 139 11.77 12.45 5.77
CA LEU A 139 12.53 13.66 6.15
C LEU A 139 13.50 14.03 5.02
N ASP A 140 13.87 15.32 4.95
CA ASP A 140 14.94 15.79 4.06
C ASP A 140 16.31 15.43 4.67
N PRO A 141 17.07 14.47 4.11
CA PRO A 141 18.37 14.07 4.65
C PRO A 141 19.49 15.10 4.38
N SER A 142 19.23 16.11 3.54
CA SER A 142 20.21 17.12 3.14
C SER A 142 20.14 18.40 3.98
N LYS A 143 19.08 18.59 4.77
CA LYS A 143 18.84 19.80 5.56
C LYS A 143 18.36 19.48 6.96
N PRO A 144 18.84 20.20 7.99
CA PRO A 144 18.27 20.03 9.33
C PRO A 144 16.79 20.44 9.34
N ALA A 145 15.91 19.49 9.60
CA ALA A 145 14.47 19.72 9.68
C ALA A 145 13.93 19.22 11.03
N VAL A 146 14.33 19.89 12.11
CA VAL A 146 13.93 19.53 13.48
C VAL A 146 12.41 19.62 13.71
N ASP A 147 11.73 20.42 12.90
CA ASP A 147 10.28 20.55 12.93
C ASP A 147 9.57 19.36 12.26
N GLN A 148 10.27 18.56 11.44
CA GLN A 148 9.73 17.36 10.82
C GLN A 148 9.93 16.10 11.67
N LEU A 149 10.75 16.17 12.72
CA LEU A 149 10.97 15.04 13.63
C LEU A 149 9.69 14.66 14.40
N PRO A 150 9.57 13.38 14.81
CA PRO A 150 8.51 12.95 15.70
C PRO A 150 8.40 13.83 16.94
N ARG A 151 7.20 14.35 17.21
CA ARG A 151 6.99 15.37 18.23
C ARG A 151 5.65 15.22 18.93
N TRP A 152 5.59 15.72 20.16
CA TRP A 152 4.32 15.90 20.85
C TRP A 152 3.54 17.07 20.26
N VAL A 153 2.25 16.86 19.98
CA VAL A 153 1.33 17.88 19.49
C VAL A 153 0.15 17.95 20.44
N VAL A 154 -0.23 19.17 20.84
CA VAL A 154 -1.44 19.44 21.63
C VAL A 154 -2.55 19.90 20.69
N THR A 155 -3.75 19.40 20.93
CA THR A 155 -4.98 19.68 20.19
C THR A 155 -6.11 20.05 21.16
N GLU A 156 -7.23 20.52 20.65
CA GLU A 156 -8.40 20.87 21.48
C GLU A 156 -8.97 19.67 22.25
N THR A 157 -8.80 18.45 21.73
CA THR A 157 -9.34 17.21 22.31
C THR A 157 -8.30 16.40 23.09
N GLY A 158 -7.09 16.92 23.29
CA GLY A 158 -6.01 16.22 23.99
C GLY A 158 -4.63 16.43 23.36
N GLY A 159 -3.66 15.58 23.66
CA GLY A 159 -2.36 15.58 23.01
C GLY A 159 -2.03 14.23 22.39
N GLY A 160 -1.05 14.20 21.49
CA GLY A 160 -0.58 12.97 20.88
C GLY A 160 0.83 13.08 20.35
N PHE A 161 1.49 11.93 20.20
CA PHE A 161 2.80 11.85 19.58
C PHE A 161 2.61 11.68 18.06
N GLN A 162 3.07 12.67 17.29
CA GLN A 162 2.88 12.75 15.85
C GLN A 162 4.19 12.50 15.13
N TYR A 163 4.13 11.76 14.02
CA TYR A 163 5.27 11.45 13.16
C TYR A 163 4.79 11.23 11.72
N THR A 164 5.71 11.22 10.77
CA THR A 164 5.43 10.92 9.36
C THR A 164 5.91 9.53 8.99
N VAL A 165 5.32 8.92 7.96
CA VAL A 165 5.73 7.64 7.39
C VAL A 165 5.74 7.76 5.87
N GLU A 166 6.84 7.37 5.25
CA GLU A 166 6.95 7.23 3.80
C GLU A 166 6.45 5.85 3.38
N THR A 167 5.22 5.76 2.85
CA THR A 167 4.61 4.48 2.49
C THR A 167 5.25 3.83 1.27
N SER A 168 6.02 4.60 0.47
CA SER A 168 6.84 4.05 -0.61
C SER A 168 8.22 3.54 -0.14
N ALA A 169 8.57 3.66 1.14
CA ALA A 169 9.83 3.18 1.68
C ALA A 169 9.83 1.65 1.93
N THR A 170 9.74 0.85 0.87
CA THR A 170 9.59 -0.62 0.93
C THR A 170 10.76 -1.36 1.59
N GLY A 171 11.90 -0.70 1.79
CA GLY A 171 13.05 -1.26 2.49
C GLY A 171 13.01 -1.06 4.00
N ALA A 172 12.07 -0.29 4.56
CA ALA A 172 12.00 -0.01 5.99
C ALA A 172 10.60 -0.28 6.53
N SER A 173 10.52 -0.68 7.80
CA SER A 173 9.25 -0.72 8.52
C SER A 173 9.28 0.23 9.72
N VAL A 174 8.15 0.88 9.97
CA VAL A 174 7.99 1.90 11.01
C VAL A 174 7.02 1.39 12.06
N THR A 175 7.50 1.21 13.29
CA THR A 175 6.69 0.75 14.43
C THR A 175 6.70 1.81 15.52
N PRO A 176 5.58 2.47 15.82
CA PRO A 176 5.48 3.33 17.00
C PRO A 176 5.48 2.47 18.26
N GLU A 177 6.24 2.88 19.27
CA GLU A 177 6.36 2.16 20.53
C GLU A 177 6.21 3.10 21.73
N ILE A 178 5.67 2.54 22.80
CA ILE A 178 5.42 3.22 24.07
C ILE A 178 6.16 2.48 25.18
N SER A 179 6.75 3.23 26.11
CA SER A 179 7.37 2.70 27.32
C SER A 179 6.95 3.51 28.54
N THR A 180 6.81 2.87 29.69
CA THR A 180 6.55 3.55 30.98
C THR A 180 7.79 3.64 31.86
N ASP A 181 8.89 2.99 31.47
CA ASP A 181 10.11 2.83 32.28
C ASP A 181 11.42 3.10 31.50
N LEU A 182 11.35 3.42 30.20
CA LEU A 182 12.46 3.54 29.24
C LEU A 182 13.26 2.26 28.99
N GLN A 183 12.87 1.13 29.56
CA GLN A 183 13.56 -0.16 29.42
C GLN A 183 12.75 -1.11 28.55
N THR A 184 11.46 -1.22 28.84
CA THR A 184 10.52 -2.09 28.15
C THR A 184 9.69 -1.28 27.17
N TRP A 185 9.75 -1.64 25.90
CA TRP A 185 9.03 -0.98 24.82
C TRP A 185 7.96 -1.91 24.29
N HIS A 186 6.75 -1.39 24.15
CA HIS A 186 5.61 -2.11 23.61
C HIS A 186 5.10 -1.43 22.35
N PRO A 187 4.61 -2.20 21.35
CA PRO A 187 3.84 -1.63 20.26
C PRO A 187 2.64 -0.83 20.79
N VAL A 188 2.26 0.23 20.08
CA VAL A 188 1.01 0.95 20.35
C VAL A 188 -0.18 -0.02 20.36
N GLY A 189 -1.10 0.15 21.31
CA GLY A 189 -2.26 -0.73 21.49
C GLY A 189 -1.98 -2.04 22.23
N ALA A 190 -0.74 -2.28 22.67
CA ALA A 190 -0.42 -3.46 23.46
C ALA A 190 -1.12 -3.45 24.83
N ALA A 191 -1.83 -4.54 25.17
CA ALA A 191 -2.51 -4.69 26.45
C ALA A 191 -1.59 -4.57 27.68
N ALA A 192 -0.29 -4.87 27.52
CA ALA A 192 0.72 -4.75 28.57
C ALA A 192 0.92 -3.31 29.09
N LEU A 193 0.52 -2.30 28.31
CA LEU A 193 0.58 -0.90 28.72
C LEU A 193 -0.42 -0.57 29.85
N GLY A 194 -1.51 -1.34 29.97
CA GLY A 194 -2.55 -1.09 30.97
C GLY A 194 -3.39 0.17 30.70
N PHE A 195 -3.27 0.76 29.52
CA PHE A 195 -4.09 1.87 29.02
C PHE A 195 -4.27 1.75 27.51
N ASP A 196 -5.37 2.31 27.02
CA ASP A 196 -5.69 2.32 25.59
C ASP A 196 -4.80 3.32 24.86
N SER A 197 -4.24 2.89 23.75
CA SER A 197 -3.48 3.73 22.83
C SER A 197 -3.74 3.24 21.41
N GLU A 198 -3.86 4.17 20.48
CA GLU A 198 -4.14 3.86 19.08
C GLU A 198 -3.25 4.72 18.18
N ASP A 199 -2.66 4.08 17.16
CA ASP A 199 -1.95 4.78 16.11
C ASP A 199 -2.91 5.09 14.97
N GLN A 200 -3.26 6.37 14.82
CA GLN A 200 -4.26 6.83 13.87
C GLN A 200 -3.60 7.56 12.70
N LEU A 201 -4.10 7.32 11.49
CA LEU A 201 -3.80 8.15 10.34
C LEU A 201 -4.47 9.52 10.50
N PHE A 202 -3.68 10.58 10.53
CA PHE A 202 -4.18 11.95 10.68
C PHE A 202 -4.36 12.66 9.34
N SER A 203 -3.39 12.51 8.44
CA SER A 203 -3.47 13.04 7.07
C SER A 203 -2.56 12.25 6.12
N SER A 204 -2.81 12.33 4.82
CA SER A 204 -1.94 11.74 3.80
C SER A 204 -1.77 12.73 2.64
N ILE A 205 -0.54 12.87 2.15
CA ILE A 205 -0.18 13.65 0.97
C ILE A 205 0.72 12.77 0.10
N GLY A 206 0.18 12.28 -1.02
CA GLY A 206 0.90 11.35 -1.87
C GLY A 206 1.25 10.08 -1.10
N THR A 207 2.54 9.76 -1.02
CA THR A 207 3.06 8.59 -0.31
C THR A 207 3.39 8.88 1.17
N VAL A 208 3.31 10.13 1.61
CA VAL A 208 3.63 10.52 2.98
C VAL A 208 2.35 10.53 3.83
N GLU A 209 2.33 9.69 4.85
CA GLU A 209 1.31 9.70 5.89
C GLU A 209 1.80 10.48 7.10
N THR A 210 0.94 11.32 7.69
CA THR A 210 1.12 11.85 9.04
C THR A 210 0.27 11.02 9.98
N ARG A 211 0.90 10.38 10.96
CA ARG A 211 0.27 9.49 11.93
C ARG A 211 0.37 10.08 13.33
N ARG A 212 -0.56 9.72 14.19
CA ARG A 212 -0.63 10.21 15.57
C ARG A 212 -1.04 9.10 16.52
N ILE A 213 -0.25 8.91 17.57
CA ILE A 213 -0.64 8.09 18.72
C ILE A 213 -1.60 8.92 19.57
N VAL A 214 -2.83 8.46 19.73
CA VAL A 214 -3.88 9.13 20.51
C VAL A 214 -4.27 8.33 21.76
N PHE A 215 -4.79 9.03 22.77
CA PHE A 215 -5.27 8.47 24.02
C PHE A 215 -6.73 8.89 24.26
N PRO A 216 -7.66 7.95 24.48
CA PRO A 216 -9.10 8.24 24.53
C PRO A 216 -9.59 8.86 25.86
N ASN A 217 -8.93 9.90 26.38
CA ASN A 217 -9.35 10.73 27.53
C ASN A 217 -9.11 10.21 28.95
N THR A 218 -8.12 9.34 29.18
CA THR A 218 -7.52 9.21 30.52
C THR A 218 -6.23 10.02 30.56
N THR A 219 -5.88 10.60 31.72
CA THR A 219 -4.53 11.13 31.94
C THR A 219 -3.58 9.96 31.72
N PRO A 220 -2.81 9.91 30.62
CA PRO A 220 -1.93 8.78 30.40
C PRO A 220 -0.92 8.75 31.56
N PRO A 221 -0.54 7.56 32.05
CA PRO A 221 0.60 7.47 32.96
C PRO A 221 1.82 8.11 32.28
N THR A 222 2.81 8.53 33.07
CA THR A 222 4.08 9.01 32.51
C THR A 222 4.62 7.98 31.53
N ALA A 223 4.63 8.35 30.26
CA ALA A 223 4.98 7.48 29.15
C ALA A 223 5.98 8.17 28.23
N PHE A 224 6.82 7.35 27.62
CA PHE A 224 7.81 7.71 26.64
C PHE A 224 7.41 7.12 25.30
N PHE A 225 7.70 7.87 24.24
CA PHE A 225 7.33 7.50 22.88
C PHE A 225 8.59 7.41 22.04
N ARG A 226 8.62 6.44 21.13
CA ARG A 226 9.59 6.40 20.05
C ARG A 226 8.96 5.85 18.80
N VAL A 227 9.64 6.09 17.69
CA VAL A 227 9.38 5.41 16.43
C VAL A 227 10.57 4.49 16.19
N ARG A 228 10.34 3.17 16.18
CA ARG A 228 11.36 2.21 15.77
C ARG A 228 11.31 2.08 14.25
N VAL A 229 12.47 2.22 13.60
CA VAL A 229 12.65 1.93 12.19
C VAL A 229 13.46 0.65 12.09
N ASP A 230 12.88 -0.38 11.51
CA ASP A 230 13.56 -1.65 11.22
C ASP A 230 13.93 -1.67 9.73
N PHE A 231 15.21 -1.90 9.45
CA PHE A 231 15.79 -1.98 8.12
C PHE A 231 16.54 -3.30 7.97
N PRO A 232 16.40 -4.04 6.84
CA PRO A 232 16.98 -5.36 6.63
C PRO A 232 18.50 -5.36 6.45
#